data_AF-A0A1A8QU60-F1
#
_entry.id   AF-A0A1A8QU60-F1
#
_cell.length_a   1.000
_cell.length_b   1.000
_cell.length_c   1.000
_cell.angle_alpha   90.00
_cell.angle_beta   90.00
_cell.angle_gamma   90.00
#
_symmetry.space_group_name_H-M   'P 1'
#
loop_
_entity.id
_entity.type
_entity.pdbx_description
1 polymer ?
#
loop_
_entity_poly.entity_id
_entity_poly.type
_entity_poly.pdbx_seq_one_letter_code
_entity_poly.pdbx_strand_id
1 'polypeptide(L)'
;KLEGALGVDVDEKASKTDAAKLFGANTPTVSCHFSRSYIYHLRVYVYQGRNLCAMDKDSFSDPYAHVSFLHISKTTEIIKTTLNPTWDQTLIFEDIEVFGDPQTLAHNPPDVVLEIYDYDQVGKDEPMGRCVCPPVVKLNPSVAVSPKLLWFP
;
A
#
# COMPACT_ATOMS: atom_id res chain seq x y z
N LYS A 1 17.84 -1.70 -0.42
CA LYS A 1 17.18 -2.72 0.42
C LYS A 1 17.39 -2.28 1.87
N LEU A 2 16.35 -1.75 2.52
CA LEU A 2 16.40 -1.30 3.91
C LEU A 2 15.40 -2.17 4.66
N GLU A 3 15.88 -3.12 5.46
CA GLU A 3 15.07 -3.90 6.39
C GLU A 3 15.05 -3.16 7.74
N GLY A 4 13.86 -2.78 8.20
CA GLY A 4 13.65 -2.34 9.57
C GLY A 4 13.45 -3.55 10.47
N ALA A 5 14.21 -3.62 11.58
CA ALA A 5 14.01 -4.65 12.60
C ALA A 5 12.78 -4.29 13.46
N LEU A 6 11.74 -5.13 13.40
CA LEU A 6 10.62 -5.10 14.33
C LEU A 6 11.00 -5.80 15.65
N GLY A 7 10.47 -5.26 16.74
CA GLY A 7 10.89 -5.48 18.11
C GLY A 7 10.71 -6.90 18.64
N VAL A 8 11.51 -7.21 19.66
CA VAL A 8 11.35 -8.35 20.56
C VAL A 8 10.69 -7.82 21.83
N ASP A 9 9.50 -8.32 22.13
CA ASP A 9 8.80 -8.10 23.39
C ASP A 9 9.58 -8.70 24.57
N VAL A 10 9.92 -7.89 25.56
CA VAL A 10 10.23 -8.34 26.92
C VAL A 10 9.66 -7.32 27.91
N ASP A 11 8.69 -7.76 28.72
CA ASP A 11 8.07 -7.01 29.81
C ASP A 11 8.85 -7.21 31.12
N GLU A 12 9.40 -6.13 31.68
CA GLU A 12 9.17 -5.63 33.06
C GLU A 12 10.33 -4.73 33.54
N LYS A 13 9.93 -3.53 33.97
CA LYS A 13 10.59 -2.59 34.91
C LYS A 13 12.12 -2.39 34.79
N ALA A 14 12.52 -1.36 34.04
CA ALA A 14 13.75 -0.63 34.32
C ALA A 14 13.58 0.89 34.07
N SER A 15 14.21 1.67 34.93
CA SER A 15 14.24 3.12 35.02
C SER A 15 14.43 3.85 33.68
N LYS A 16 13.78 5.02 33.53
CA LYS A 16 14.04 6.02 32.49
C LYS A 16 15.47 6.56 32.58
N THR A 17 16.47 5.79 32.17
CA THR A 17 17.83 6.26 31.94
C THR A 17 18.48 5.36 30.90
N ASP A 18 18.83 5.96 29.76
CA ASP A 18 19.81 5.47 28.78
C ASP A 18 19.42 4.35 27.79
N ALA A 19 18.34 4.51 27.02
CA ALA A 19 18.26 3.86 25.69
C ALA A 19 19.43 4.29 24.77
N ALA A 20 20.00 5.48 25.01
CA ALA A 20 21.15 6.02 24.30
C ALA A 20 22.49 5.30 24.61
N LYS A 21 22.58 4.49 25.68
CA LYS A 21 23.80 3.69 25.94
C LYS A 21 23.83 2.35 25.24
N LEU A 22 22.70 1.85 24.74
CA LEU A 22 22.66 0.53 24.12
C LEU A 22 23.32 0.49 22.74
N PHE A 23 23.40 1.66 22.08
CA PHE A 23 24.04 1.83 20.78
C PHE A 23 25.17 2.86 20.93
N GLY A 24 26.42 2.39 21.06
CA GLY A 24 27.59 3.24 21.18
C GLY A 24 27.76 4.26 20.04
N ALA A 25 28.75 5.15 20.18
CA ALA A 25 29.05 6.31 19.32
C ALA A 25 29.31 6.04 17.81
N ASN A 26 29.04 4.83 17.32
CA ASN A 26 29.33 4.38 15.96
C ASN A 26 28.06 4.09 15.13
N THR A 27 26.90 4.60 15.55
CA THR A 27 25.65 4.42 14.76
C THR A 27 25.64 5.42 13.60
N PRO A 28 25.66 4.97 12.33
CA PRO A 28 25.60 5.88 11.19
C PRO A 28 24.27 6.62 11.22
N THR A 29 24.33 7.95 11.31
CA THR A 29 23.14 8.79 11.21
C THR A 29 22.87 9.04 9.73
N VAL A 30 21.72 8.56 9.25
CA VAL A 30 21.22 8.86 7.91
C VAL A 30 20.28 10.04 8.01
N SER A 31 20.68 11.21 7.51
CA SER A 31 19.78 12.34 7.30
C SER A 31 19.48 12.50 5.82
N CYS A 32 18.22 12.77 5.51
CA CYS A 32 17.79 13.20 4.18
C CYS A 32 17.15 14.58 4.32
N HIS A 33 17.57 15.51 3.45
CA HIS A 33 17.06 16.87 3.43
C HIS A 33 16.42 17.13 2.08
N PHE A 34 15.13 17.39 2.07
CA PHE A 34 14.39 17.76 0.88
C PHE A 34 14.05 19.23 0.94
N SER A 35 14.43 19.99 -0.09
CA SER A 35 14.19 21.43 -0.14
C SER A 35 12.75 21.79 -0.52
N ARG A 36 12.01 20.84 -1.10
CA ARG A 36 10.64 21.03 -1.60
C ARG A 36 9.83 19.75 -1.46
N SER A 37 8.55 19.91 -1.22
CA SER A 37 7.53 18.87 -1.31
C SER A 37 6.39 19.33 -2.23
N TYR A 38 5.63 18.37 -2.71
CA TYR A 38 4.48 18.60 -3.58
C TYR A 38 3.34 17.69 -3.11
N ILE A 39 2.12 18.21 -3.18
CA ILE A 39 0.91 17.48 -2.79
C ILE A 39 0.25 16.92 -4.05
N TYR A 40 -0.07 15.62 -4.01
CA TYR A 40 -0.69 14.89 -5.10
C TYR A 40 -1.97 14.18 -4.66
N HIS A 41 -2.83 13.86 -5.63
CA HIS A 41 -3.92 12.92 -5.44
C HIS A 41 -3.62 11.64 -6.22
N LEU A 42 -3.66 10.48 -5.55
CA LEU A 42 -3.61 9.19 -6.22
C LEU A 42 -5.03 8.66 -6.40
N ARG A 43 -5.35 8.22 -7.62
CA ARG A 43 -6.63 7.59 -7.96
C ARG A 43 -6.35 6.18 -8.45
N VAL A 44 -6.80 5.19 -7.69
CA VAL A 44 -6.66 3.77 -8.03
C VAL A 44 -8.02 3.24 -8.40
N TYR A 45 -8.23 2.94 -9.68
CA TYR A 45 -9.45 2.31 -10.15
C TYR A 45 -9.28 0.79 -10.14
N VAL A 46 -10.06 0.12 -9.30
CA VAL A 46 -10.08 -1.34 -9.15
C VAL A 46 -11.35 -1.85 -9.81
N TYR A 47 -11.20 -2.53 -10.96
CA TYR A 47 -12.35 -2.96 -11.75
C TYR A 47 -12.89 -4.31 -11.29
N GLN A 48 -12.13 -5.39 -11.48
CA GLN A 48 -12.59 -6.75 -11.19
C GLN A 48 -11.41 -7.67 -10.86
N GLY A 49 -11.69 -8.72 -10.07
CA GLY A 49 -10.85 -9.90 -9.90
C GLY A 49 -11.43 -11.07 -10.68
N ARG A 50 -10.60 -12.04 -11.06
CA ARG A 50 -11.07 -13.24 -11.77
C ARG A 50 -10.35 -14.49 -11.30
N ASN A 51 -11.10 -15.58 -11.23
CA ASN A 51 -10.59 -16.90 -10.84
C ASN A 51 -9.82 -16.87 -9.51
N LEU A 52 -10.35 -16.15 -8.51
CA LEU A 52 -9.76 -16.12 -7.18
C LEU A 52 -9.85 -17.51 -6.51
N CYS A 53 -8.98 -17.76 -5.54
CA CYS A 53 -9.02 -18.98 -4.74
C CYS A 53 -10.31 -19.02 -3.90
N ALA A 54 -10.91 -20.21 -3.78
CA ALA A 54 -11.97 -20.43 -2.79
C ALA A 54 -11.33 -20.70 -1.44
N MET A 55 -11.54 -19.79 -0.49
CA MET A 55 -10.98 -19.87 0.86
C MET A 55 -12.04 -20.34 1.87
N ASP A 56 -13.32 -20.10 1.58
CA ASP A 56 -14.45 -20.51 2.42
C ASP A 56 -14.87 -21.97 2.22
N LYS A 57 -15.56 -22.50 3.24
CA LYS A 57 -16.12 -23.87 3.23
C LYS A 57 -17.22 -24.06 2.18
N ASP A 58 -17.86 -22.98 1.74
CA ASP A 58 -18.90 -23.02 0.71
C ASP A 58 -18.32 -23.05 -0.72
N SER A 59 -16.99 -23.14 -0.84
CA SER A 59 -16.24 -23.09 -2.11
C SER A 59 -16.28 -21.73 -2.81
N PHE A 60 -16.58 -20.65 -2.07
CA PHE A 60 -16.44 -19.27 -2.51
C PHE A 60 -15.44 -18.51 -1.63
N SER A 61 -15.52 -17.19 -1.69
CA SER A 61 -14.79 -16.21 -0.88
C SER A 61 -15.62 -14.93 -0.84
N ASP A 62 -15.32 -14.06 0.12
CA ASP A 62 -15.82 -12.70 0.29
C ASP A 62 -14.67 -11.68 -0.02
N PRO A 63 -14.19 -11.58 -1.27
CA PRO A 63 -12.98 -10.83 -1.59
C PRO A 63 -13.10 -9.30 -1.47
N TYR A 64 -12.03 -8.68 -0.98
CA TYR A 64 -11.76 -7.25 -1.09
C TYR A 64 -10.29 -6.97 -1.42
N ALA A 65 -10.01 -5.81 -2.01
CA ALA A 65 -8.65 -5.35 -2.28
C ALA A 65 -8.21 -4.32 -1.23
N HIS A 66 -7.08 -4.58 -0.59
CA HIS A 66 -6.33 -3.62 0.21
C HIS A 66 -5.28 -2.95 -0.68
N VAL A 67 -5.40 -1.64 -0.86
CA VAL A 67 -4.52 -0.86 -1.72
C VAL A 67 -3.66 0.04 -0.85
N SER A 68 -2.34 -0.08 -0.95
CA SER A 68 -1.39 0.75 -0.24
C SER A 68 -0.47 1.52 -1.18
N PHE A 69 -0.14 2.74 -0.76
CA PHE A 69 0.80 3.60 -1.45
C PHE A 69 1.54 4.45 -0.42
N LEU A 70 2.88 4.41 -0.43
CA LEU A 70 3.70 5.05 0.59
C LEU A 70 3.30 4.62 2.01
N HIS A 71 2.73 5.54 2.81
CA HIS A 71 2.36 5.32 4.21
C HIS A 71 0.84 5.29 4.42
N ILE A 72 0.05 5.26 3.34
CA ILE A 72 -1.42 5.29 3.38
C ILE A 72 -2.01 4.07 2.67
N SER A 73 -3.17 3.62 3.14
CA SER A 73 -3.92 2.53 2.52
C SER A 73 -5.44 2.74 2.59
N LYS A 74 -6.15 2.11 1.65
CA LYS A 74 -7.62 2.07 1.56
C LYS A 74 -8.05 0.70 1.07
N THR A 75 -9.28 0.31 1.38
CA THR A 75 -9.86 -0.95 0.91
C THR A 75 -11.03 -0.69 -0.02
N THR A 76 -11.28 -1.64 -0.93
CA THR A 76 -12.55 -1.69 -1.66
C THR A 76 -13.67 -2.18 -0.76
N GLU A 77 -14.90 -2.16 -1.29
CA GLU A 77 -15.99 -2.93 -0.71
C GLU A 77 -15.69 -4.43 -0.74
N ILE A 78 -16.29 -5.15 0.21
CA ILE A 78 -16.30 -6.61 0.27
C ILE A 78 -17.47 -7.10 -0.58
N ILE A 79 -17.19 -7.97 -1.55
CA ILE A 79 -18.23 -8.62 -2.36
C ILE A 79 -18.33 -10.06 -1.93
N LYS A 80 -19.51 -10.48 -1.46
CA LYS A 80 -19.68 -11.80 -0.85
C LYS A 80 -19.86 -12.92 -1.85
N THR A 81 -19.43 -14.12 -1.46
CA THR A 81 -19.71 -15.41 -2.11
C THR A 81 -19.37 -15.39 -3.60
N THR A 82 -18.16 -14.96 -3.96
CA THR A 82 -17.71 -14.88 -5.36
C THR A 82 -16.20 -15.08 -5.51
N LEU A 83 -15.81 -15.76 -6.60
CA LEU A 83 -14.41 -15.86 -7.04
C LEU A 83 -14.10 -14.89 -8.20
N ASN A 84 -15.08 -14.07 -8.61
CA ASN A 84 -14.98 -13.12 -9.71
C ASN A 84 -15.62 -11.77 -9.33
N PRO A 85 -15.11 -11.09 -8.28
CA PRO A 85 -15.67 -9.83 -7.82
C PRO A 85 -15.55 -8.75 -8.90
N THR A 86 -16.59 -7.92 -9.05
CA THR A 86 -16.55 -6.69 -9.84
C THR A 86 -16.76 -5.52 -8.89
N TRP A 87 -15.65 -4.91 -8.46
CA TRP A 87 -15.70 -3.77 -7.54
C TRP A 87 -16.11 -2.47 -8.25
N ASP A 88 -15.64 -2.25 -9.48
CA ASP A 88 -15.90 -1.02 -10.24
C ASP A 88 -15.72 0.25 -9.40
N GLN A 89 -14.65 0.28 -8.59
CA GLN A 89 -14.48 1.27 -7.52
C GLN A 89 -13.21 2.10 -7.73
N THR A 90 -13.31 3.42 -7.59
CA THR A 90 -12.13 4.30 -7.55
C THR A 90 -11.80 4.68 -6.11
N LEU A 91 -10.64 4.24 -5.63
CA LEU A 91 -10.08 4.69 -4.36
C LEU A 91 -9.29 5.99 -4.59
N ILE A 92 -9.68 7.06 -3.90
CA ILE A 92 -9.02 8.37 -3.97
C ILE A 92 -8.25 8.59 -2.68
N PHE A 93 -6.93 8.73 -2.82
CA PHE A 93 -6.02 9.14 -1.76
C PHE A 93 -5.68 10.62 -1.99
N GLU A 94 -6.15 11.46 -1.09
CA GLU A 94 -5.94 12.90 -1.12
C GLU A 94 -4.69 13.28 -0.32
N ASP A 95 -4.18 14.48 -0.55
CA ASP A 95 -3.10 15.08 0.22
C ASP A 95 -1.82 14.24 0.37
N ILE A 96 -1.42 13.55 -0.70
CA ILE A 96 -0.18 12.77 -0.72
C ILE A 96 1.02 13.71 -0.88
N GLU A 97 1.72 13.97 0.22
CA GLU A 97 2.96 14.72 0.20
C GLU A 97 4.13 13.85 -0.28
N VAL A 98 4.75 14.25 -1.39
CA VAL A 98 5.96 13.62 -1.91
C VAL A 98 7.08 14.64 -1.96
N PHE A 99 8.22 14.28 -1.37
CA PHE A 99 9.42 15.09 -1.30
C PHE A 99 10.33 14.85 -2.50
N GLY A 100 11.03 15.89 -2.94
CA GLY A 100 12.01 15.83 -4.03
C GLY A 100 11.53 16.45 -5.34
N ASP A 101 12.29 16.20 -6.41
CA ASP A 101 12.02 16.76 -7.74
C ASP A 101 10.86 16.03 -8.45
N PRO A 102 9.81 16.73 -8.92
CA PRO A 102 8.68 16.11 -9.61
C PRO A 102 9.06 15.32 -10.86
N GLN A 103 10.12 15.70 -11.58
CA GLN A 103 10.57 14.94 -12.76
C GLN A 103 11.12 13.57 -12.36
N THR A 104 11.83 13.50 -11.23
CA THR A 104 12.29 12.24 -10.64
C THR A 104 11.11 11.35 -10.27
N LEU A 105 10.07 11.91 -9.63
CA LEU A 105 8.84 11.17 -9.31
C LEU A 105 8.15 10.64 -10.57
N ALA A 106 8.09 11.43 -11.64
CA ALA A 106 7.47 11.01 -12.89
C ALA A 106 8.27 9.93 -13.63
N HIS A 107 9.59 9.94 -13.51
CA HIS A 107 10.47 8.95 -14.14
C HIS A 107 10.49 7.63 -13.37
N ASN A 108 10.47 7.68 -12.03
CA ASN A 108 10.53 6.51 -11.16
C ASN A 108 9.54 6.65 -9.99
N PRO A 109 8.24 6.48 -10.24
CA PRO A 109 7.25 6.58 -9.19
C PRO A 109 7.34 5.38 -8.22
N PRO A 110 7.01 5.56 -6.93
CA PRO A 110 6.77 4.45 -6.02
C PRO A 110 5.65 3.56 -6.55
N ASP A 111 5.73 2.26 -6.28
CA ASP A 111 4.68 1.33 -6.68
C ASP A 111 3.43 1.47 -5.81
N VAL A 112 2.27 1.31 -6.42
CA VAL A 112 1.02 1.00 -5.73
C VAL A 112 1.00 -0.50 -5.48
N VAL A 113 0.73 -0.91 -4.24
CA VAL A 113 0.62 -2.32 -3.87
C VAL A 113 -0.85 -2.65 -3.69
N LEU A 114 -1.32 -3.71 -4.33
CA LEU A 114 -2.67 -4.25 -4.15
C LEU A 114 -2.55 -5.65 -3.55
N GLU A 115 -3.23 -5.87 -2.44
CA GLU A 115 -3.34 -7.15 -1.76
C GLU A 115 -4.80 -7.56 -1.76
N ILE A 116 -5.09 -8.80 -2.16
CA ILE A 116 -6.45 -9.34 -2.13
C ILE A 116 -6.59 -10.18 -0.88
N TYR A 117 -7.66 -9.94 -0.14
CA TYR A 117 -8.01 -10.65 1.08
C TYR A 117 -9.40 -11.25 0.95
N ASP A 118 -9.59 -12.37 1.63
CA ASP A 118 -10.88 -12.97 1.90
C ASP A 118 -11.40 -12.47 3.25
N TYR A 119 -12.59 -11.87 3.27
CA TYR A 119 -13.18 -11.38 4.50
C TYR A 119 -13.86 -12.52 5.28
N ASP A 120 -13.44 -12.72 6.53
CA ASP A 120 -14.08 -13.67 7.42
C ASP A 120 -15.02 -12.98 8.40
N GLN A 121 -16.29 -13.40 8.45
CA GLN A 121 -17.21 -12.91 9.49
C GLN A 121 -16.72 -13.29 10.90
N VAL A 122 -16.05 -14.44 11.02
CA VAL A 122 -15.51 -14.96 12.28
C VAL A 122 -14.09 -15.42 12.04
N GLY A 123 -13.11 -14.69 12.55
CA GLY A 123 -11.70 -15.03 12.38
C GLY A 123 -10.91 -13.81 11.94
N LYS A 124 -9.80 -14.08 11.25
CA LYS A 124 -8.94 -13.06 10.67
C LYS A 124 -8.95 -13.28 9.17
N ASP A 125 -9.22 -12.22 8.42
CA ASP A 125 -9.16 -12.19 6.97
C ASP A 125 -7.90 -12.87 6.40
N GLU A 126 -8.11 -13.72 5.41
CA GLU A 126 -7.05 -14.55 4.83
C GLU A 126 -6.47 -13.90 3.56
N PRO A 127 -5.13 -13.79 3.42
CA PRO A 127 -4.52 -13.23 2.23
C PRO A 127 -4.62 -14.21 1.05
N MET A 128 -5.13 -13.72 -0.08
CA MET A 128 -5.29 -14.51 -1.31
C MET A 128 -4.14 -14.27 -2.30
N GLY A 129 -3.62 -13.04 -2.37
CA GLY A 129 -2.58 -12.68 -3.33
C GLY A 129 -2.16 -11.21 -3.25
N ARG A 130 -1.10 -10.85 -3.98
CA ARG A 130 -0.58 -9.48 -4.04
C ARG A 130 -0.01 -9.17 -5.42
N CYS A 131 -0.30 -7.98 -5.93
CA CYS A 131 0.35 -7.42 -7.11
C CYS A 131 0.86 -5.99 -6.85
N VAL A 132 1.74 -5.51 -7.73
CA VAL A 132 2.29 -4.16 -7.69
C VAL A 132 2.13 -3.50 -9.06
N CYS A 133 1.82 -2.22 -9.08
CA CYS A 133 1.72 -1.46 -10.31
C CYS A 133 2.24 -0.02 -10.13
N PRO A 134 3.06 0.50 -11.07
CA PRO A 134 3.50 1.87 -11.01
C PRO A 134 2.36 2.82 -11.41
N PRO A 135 2.14 3.93 -10.69
CA PRO A 135 1.13 4.91 -11.05
C PRO A 135 1.61 5.75 -12.25
N VAL A 136 0.65 6.23 -13.04
CA VAL A 136 0.93 7.23 -14.09
C VAL A 136 0.97 8.61 -13.46
N VAL A 137 2.16 9.21 -13.38
CA VAL A 137 2.35 10.55 -12.81
C VAL A 137 2.02 11.63 -13.85
N LYS A 138 1.13 12.54 -13.49
CA LYS A 138 0.73 13.69 -14.31
C LYS A 138 1.29 14.98 -13.71
N LEU A 139 2.35 15.51 -14.30
CA LEU A 139 2.94 16.79 -13.86
C LEU A 139 2.25 18.01 -14.48
N ASN A 140 1.63 17.86 -15.65
CA ASN A 140 0.85 18.91 -16.30
C ASN A 140 -0.62 18.47 -16.42
N PRO A 141 -1.53 19.06 -15.64
CA PRO A 141 -2.96 18.72 -15.69
C PRO A 141 -3.61 18.94 -17.05
N SER A 142 -3.03 19.80 -17.90
CA SER A 142 -3.55 20.12 -19.24
C SER A 142 -3.29 19.00 -20.25
N VAL A 143 -2.36 18.09 -19.95
CA VAL A 143 -2.03 16.97 -20.84
C VAL A 143 -2.89 15.78 -20.47
N ALA A 144 -3.80 15.42 -21.37
CA ALA A 144 -4.65 14.25 -21.20
C ALA A 144 -3.78 12.98 -21.25
N VAL A 145 -3.70 12.28 -20.13
CA VAL A 145 -3.19 10.90 -20.06
C VAL A 145 -4.30 10.02 -19.54
N SER A 146 -4.79 9.12 -20.38
CA SER A 146 -5.82 8.15 -20.00
C SER A 146 -5.14 6.86 -19.52
N PRO A 147 -5.25 6.49 -18.23
CA PRO A 147 -4.79 5.19 -17.79
C PRO A 147 -5.59 4.11 -18.54
N LYS A 148 -4.90 3.07 -19.00
CA LYS A 148 -5.54 1.89 -19.60
C LYS A 148 -5.87 0.90 -18.49
N LEU A 149 -7.00 0.22 -18.61
CA LEU A 149 -7.29 -0.92 -17.75
C LEU A 149 -6.31 -2.05 -18.09
N LEU A 150 -5.61 -2.53 -17.08
CA LEU A 150 -4.60 -3.58 -17.19
C LEU A 150 -4.91 -4.71 -16.22
N TRP A 151 -4.55 -5.93 -16.63
CA TRP A 151 -4.58 -7.10 -15.75
C TRP A 151 -3.23 -7.24 -15.05
N PHE A 152 -3.27 -7.50 -13.75
CA PHE A 152 -2.10 -7.80 -12.95
C PHE A 152 -2.26 -9.22 -12.38
N PRO A 153 -1.21 -10.06 -12.46
CA PRO A 153 -1.22 -11.42 -11.94
C PRO A 153 -1.19 -11.46 -10.41
#